data_AF-A0A8X6NZ18-F1
#
_entry.id   AF-A0A8X6NZ18-F1
#
_cell.length_a   1.000
_cell.length_b   1.000
_cell.length_c   1.000
_cell.angle_alpha   90.00
_cell.angle_beta   90.00
_cell.angle_gamma   90.00
#
_symmetry.space_group_name_H-M   'P 1'
#
loop_
_entity.id
_entity.type
_entity.pdbx_description
1 polymer ?
#
loop_
_entity_poly.entity_id
_entity_poly.type
_entity_poly.pdbx_seq_one_letter_code
_entity_poly.pdbx_strand_id
1 'polypeptide(L)'
;MRCIGKGAESAVMFCGIMNLPPPPTKFTKFNYNLLQAARETCEESMAEAVHEAVEENEGGRDIAVAVDGSWQKRGFSSKNGVVTVTSVDTGKVIDVEILSKHCICPNKTKHLQNCKRNFVGYSGKMESFSLPAFKMKLSNSNVNCHAELFTSVKNFPTVIAS
;
A
#
# COMPACT_ATOMS: atom_id res chain seq x y z
N MET A 1 9.28 20.42 -3.05
CA MET A 1 10.29 19.44 -3.49
C MET A 1 9.68 18.06 -3.80
N ARG A 2 8.58 18.01 -4.56
CA ARG A 2 7.92 16.73 -4.89
C ARG A 2 8.67 15.97 -5.99
N CYS A 3 9.17 16.68 -7.00
CA CYS A 3 9.84 16.08 -8.16
C CYS A 3 11.13 15.32 -7.78
N ILE A 4 11.69 15.60 -6.61
CA ILE A 4 12.89 14.92 -6.07
C ILE A 4 12.55 13.96 -4.92
N GLY A 5 11.27 13.63 -4.69
CA GLY A 5 10.87 12.68 -3.63
C GLY A 5 10.98 13.18 -2.18
N LYS A 6 11.53 14.38 -1.94
CA LYS A 6 11.82 14.89 -0.59
C LYS A 6 10.64 15.51 0.16
N GLY A 7 9.54 15.83 -0.52
CA GLY A 7 8.29 16.28 0.10
C GLY A 7 8.32 17.71 0.68
N ALA A 8 7.44 17.96 1.67
CA ALA A 8 7.28 19.28 2.29
C ALA A 8 8.35 19.60 3.33
N GLU A 9 8.71 18.63 4.19
CA GLU A 9 9.74 18.80 5.22
C GLU A 9 11.07 19.31 4.65
N SER A 10 11.52 18.73 3.53
CA SER A 10 12.73 19.18 2.88
C SER A 10 12.60 20.58 2.27
N ALA A 11 11.40 20.97 1.84
CA ALA A 11 11.16 22.33 1.37
C ALA A 11 11.20 23.33 2.53
N VAL A 12 10.70 22.95 3.71
CA VAL A 12 10.80 23.75 4.94
C VAL A 12 12.27 23.92 5.33
N MET A 13 13.03 22.82 5.36
CA MET A 13 14.47 22.86 5.65
C MET A 13 15.23 23.75 4.65
N PHE A 14 14.97 23.58 3.34
CA PHE A 14 15.61 24.39 2.31
C PHE A 14 15.30 25.87 2.44
N CYS A 15 14.02 26.23 2.63
CA CYS A 15 13.63 27.62 2.87
C CYS A 15 14.33 28.19 4.11
N GLY A 16 14.42 27.40 5.19
CA GLY A 16 15.14 27.78 6.40
C GLY A 16 16.63 28.04 6.16
N ILE A 17 17.32 27.16 5.43
CA ILE A 17 18.74 27.32 5.08
C ILE A 17 18.98 28.56 4.22
N MET A 18 18.08 28.83 3.27
CA MET A 18 18.20 29.94 2.32
C MET A 18 17.64 31.26 2.88
N ASN A 19 17.19 31.29 4.13
CA ASN A 19 16.51 32.43 4.74
C ASN A 19 15.31 32.95 3.90
N LEU A 20 14.58 32.02 3.29
CA LEU A 20 13.38 32.28 2.50
C LEU A 20 12.12 32.18 3.37
N PRO A 21 11.00 32.81 2.98
CA PRO A 21 9.72 32.56 3.62
C PRO A 21 9.33 31.06 3.54
N PRO A 22 8.53 30.56 4.50
CA PRO A 22 8.14 29.17 4.54
C PRO A 22 7.42 28.74 3.25
N PRO A 23 7.59 27.47 2.82
CA PRO A 23 7.00 27.00 1.58
C PRO A 23 5.45 27.04 1.64
N PRO A 24 4.77 27.12 0.48
CA PRO A 24 3.31 27.24 0.43
C PRO A 24 2.58 26.15 1.23
N THR A 25 1.63 26.56 2.08
CA THR A 25 0.85 25.68 2.97
C THR A 25 -0.15 24.79 2.23
N LYS A 26 -0.45 25.09 0.95
CA LYS A 26 -1.39 24.34 0.11
C LYS A 26 -0.94 22.91 -0.20
N PHE A 27 0.30 22.54 0.14
CA PHE A 27 0.84 21.19 -0.07
C PHE A 27 -0.11 20.10 0.43
N THR A 28 -0.63 20.23 1.65
CA THR A 28 -1.52 19.21 2.25
C THR A 28 -2.82 19.05 1.46
N LYS A 29 -3.43 20.17 1.03
CA LYS A 29 -4.68 20.16 0.25
C LYS A 29 -4.49 19.45 -1.09
N PHE A 30 -3.41 19.76 -1.81
CA PHE A 30 -3.15 19.10 -3.09
C PHE A 30 -2.84 17.61 -2.93
N ASN A 31 -2.06 17.22 -1.92
CA ASN A 31 -1.80 15.81 -1.67
C ASN A 31 -3.06 15.05 -1.27
N TYR A 32 -3.97 15.68 -0.53
CA TYR A 32 -5.26 15.09 -0.23
C TYR A 32 -6.08 14.82 -1.49
N ASN A 33 -6.24 15.83 -2.37
CA ASN A 33 -6.99 15.67 -3.62
C ASN A 33 -6.38 14.60 -4.53
N LEU A 34 -5.05 14.59 -4.65
CA LEU A 34 -4.34 13.60 -5.46
C LEU A 34 -4.46 12.19 -4.87
N LEU A 35 -4.46 12.06 -3.55
CA LEU A 35 -4.69 10.78 -2.88
C LEU A 35 -6.11 10.27 -3.13
N GLN A 36 -7.13 11.15 -3.11
CA GLN A 36 -8.51 10.74 -3.40
C GLN A 36 -8.63 10.27 -4.86
N ALA A 37 -8.17 11.07 -5.81
CA ALA A 37 -8.21 10.70 -7.24
C ALA A 37 -7.46 9.38 -7.52
N ALA A 38 -6.25 9.23 -6.97
CA ALA A 38 -5.49 7.98 -7.13
C ALA A 38 -6.19 6.77 -6.49
N ARG A 39 -6.90 6.98 -5.39
CA ARG A 39 -7.65 5.93 -4.71
C ARG A 39 -8.87 5.50 -5.52
N GLU A 40 -9.65 6.46 -6.02
CA GLU A 40 -10.81 6.20 -6.87
C GLU A 40 -10.40 5.41 -8.12
N THR A 41 -9.36 5.86 -8.83
CA THR A 41 -8.83 5.14 -10.00
C THR A 41 -8.31 3.74 -9.65
N CYS A 42 -7.69 3.57 -8.47
CA CYS A 42 -7.23 2.26 -8.01
C CYS A 42 -8.41 1.32 -7.74
N GLU A 43 -9.47 1.80 -7.08
CA GLU A 43 -10.66 1.01 -6.76
C GLU A 43 -11.40 0.59 -8.04
N GLU A 44 -11.55 1.50 -9.01
CA GLU A 44 -12.11 1.20 -10.34
C GLU A 44 -11.27 0.17 -11.10
N SER A 45 -9.95 0.37 -11.17
CA SER A 45 -9.05 -0.53 -11.89
C SER A 45 -9.00 -1.93 -11.27
N MET A 46 -9.03 -2.05 -9.94
CA MET A 46 -9.06 -3.35 -9.27
C MET A 46 -10.40 -4.07 -9.48
N ALA A 47 -11.51 -3.34 -9.51
CA ALA A 47 -12.82 -3.92 -9.81
C ALA A 47 -12.89 -4.47 -11.24
N GLU A 48 -12.35 -3.73 -12.21
CA GLU A 48 -12.22 -4.17 -13.60
C GLU A 48 -11.29 -5.39 -13.70
N ALA A 49 -10.15 -5.40 -13.01
CA ALA A 49 -9.23 -6.54 -12.97
C ALA A 49 -9.89 -7.82 -12.44
N VAL A 50 -10.78 -7.71 -11.46
CA VAL A 50 -11.57 -8.85 -10.96
C VAL A 50 -12.55 -9.33 -12.03
N HIS A 51 -13.25 -8.42 -12.72
CA HIS A 51 -14.17 -8.78 -13.80
C HIS A 51 -13.46 -9.56 -14.90
N GLU A 52 -12.35 -9.03 -15.39
CA GLU A 52 -11.56 -9.67 -16.43
C GLU A 52 -11.03 -11.05 -16.00
N ALA A 53 -10.58 -11.18 -14.75
CA ALA A 53 -10.11 -12.47 -14.24
C ALA A 53 -11.24 -13.51 -14.16
N VAL A 54 -12.48 -13.10 -13.90
CA VAL A 54 -13.65 -14.00 -13.96
C VAL A 54 -14.00 -14.36 -15.39
N GLU A 55 -13.90 -13.42 -16.33
CA GLU A 55 -14.17 -13.66 -17.76
C GLU A 55 -13.13 -14.61 -18.38
N GLU A 56 -11.84 -14.42 -18.09
CA GLU A 56 -10.78 -15.33 -18.53
C GLU A 56 -10.94 -16.74 -17.95
N ASN A 57 -11.54 -16.85 -16.75
CA ASN A 57 -11.84 -18.11 -16.09
C ASN A 57 -13.22 -18.69 -16.50
N GLU A 58 -13.74 -18.32 -17.68
CA GLU A 58 -15.02 -18.81 -18.23
C GLU A 58 -16.23 -18.56 -17.30
N GLY A 59 -16.21 -17.46 -16.53
CA GLY A 59 -17.22 -17.14 -15.52
C GLY A 59 -16.98 -17.80 -14.15
N GLY A 60 -15.91 -18.59 -14.03
CA GLY A 60 -15.44 -19.18 -12.80
C GLY A 60 -15.00 -18.12 -11.79
N ARG A 61 -15.52 -18.22 -10.56
CA ARG A 61 -15.22 -17.29 -9.46
C ARG A 61 -14.11 -17.79 -8.53
N ASP A 62 -13.54 -18.96 -8.83
CA ASP A 62 -12.38 -19.50 -8.13
C ASP A 62 -11.12 -19.08 -8.91
N ILE A 63 -10.49 -17.99 -8.46
CA ILE A 63 -9.37 -17.33 -9.16
C ILE A 63 -8.04 -17.75 -8.52
N ALA A 64 -7.06 -18.12 -9.34
CA ALA A 64 -5.69 -18.34 -8.89
C ALA A 64 -4.99 -16.99 -8.66
N VAL A 65 -4.41 -16.80 -7.47
CA VAL A 65 -3.79 -15.52 -7.11
C VAL A 65 -2.37 -15.67 -6.58
N ALA A 66 -1.50 -14.75 -7.00
CA ALA A 66 -0.18 -14.54 -6.44
C ALA A 66 -0.21 -13.38 -5.44
N VAL A 67 0.42 -13.57 -4.28
CA VAL A 67 0.47 -12.56 -3.22
C VAL A 67 1.89 -12.05 -3.07
N ASP A 68 2.05 -10.74 -3.08
CA ASP A 68 3.34 -10.11 -3.20
C ASP A 68 3.49 -8.88 -2.28
N GLY A 69 4.52 -8.86 -1.45
CA GLY A 69 4.80 -7.76 -0.53
C GLY A 69 5.87 -6.79 -1.02
N SER A 70 5.77 -5.52 -0.63
CA SER A 70 6.84 -4.53 -0.77
C SER A 70 7.01 -3.71 0.50
N TRP A 71 8.24 -3.33 0.83
CA TRP A 71 8.61 -2.69 2.10
C TRP A 71 9.35 -1.40 1.86
N GLN A 72 9.05 -0.39 2.67
CA GLN A 72 9.71 0.92 2.59
C GLN A 72 11.24 0.86 2.76
N LYS A 73 11.76 -0.09 3.56
CA LYS A 73 13.19 -0.22 3.83
C LYS A 73 13.64 -1.68 3.73
N ARG A 74 14.85 -1.90 3.23
CA ARG A 74 15.52 -3.21 3.24
C ARG A 74 15.87 -3.63 4.68
N GLY A 75 15.94 -4.94 4.91
CA GLY A 75 16.53 -5.52 6.14
C GLY A 75 15.59 -5.53 7.35
N PHE A 76 14.39 -6.10 7.22
CA PHE A 76 13.38 -6.36 8.29
C PHE A 76 13.03 -5.20 9.24
N SER A 77 13.53 -3.99 8.96
CA SER A 77 13.39 -2.77 9.77
C SER A 77 12.28 -1.85 9.25
N SER A 78 11.61 -2.24 8.16
CA SER A 78 10.58 -1.42 7.55
C SER A 78 9.42 -1.18 8.50
N LYS A 79 8.95 0.07 8.58
CA LYS A 79 7.76 0.43 9.36
C LYS A 79 6.46 0.30 8.57
N ASN A 80 6.55 0.40 7.25
CA ASN A 80 5.40 0.34 6.34
C ASN A 80 5.64 -0.77 5.31
N GLY A 81 4.58 -1.48 4.96
CA GLY A 81 4.55 -2.46 3.90
C GLY A 81 3.27 -2.31 3.10
N VAL A 82 3.34 -2.69 1.83
CA VAL A 82 2.17 -2.89 0.97
C VAL A 82 2.19 -4.35 0.56
N VAL A 83 1.02 -4.98 0.55
CA VAL A 83 0.84 -6.34 0.05
C VAL A 83 -0.18 -6.25 -1.06
N THR A 84 0.10 -6.87 -2.19
CA THR A 84 -0.75 -6.88 -3.37
C THR A 84 -1.18 -8.30 -3.69
N VAL A 85 -2.42 -8.48 -4.10
CA VAL A 85 -2.93 -9.73 -4.65
C VAL A 85 -3.09 -9.52 -6.15
N THR A 86 -2.48 -10.40 -6.92
CA THR A 86 -2.46 -10.35 -8.38
C THR A 86 -3.09 -11.63 -8.91
N SER A 87 -4.02 -11.51 -9.87
CA SER A 87 -4.52 -12.69 -10.59
C SER A 87 -3.36 -13.31 -11.38
N VAL A 88 -3.23 -14.63 -11.29
CA VAL A 88 -2.16 -15.36 -12.01
C VAL A 88 -2.43 -15.35 -13.52
N ASP A 89 -3.70 -15.44 -13.91
CA ASP A 89 -4.10 -15.58 -15.31
C ASP A 89 -3.97 -14.25 -16.06
N THR A 90 -4.54 -13.16 -15.52
CA THR A 90 -4.48 -11.83 -16.15
C THR A 90 -3.20 -11.05 -15.84
N GLY A 91 -2.48 -11.43 -14.77
CA GLY A 91 -1.36 -10.65 -14.24
C GLY A 91 -1.75 -9.29 -13.65
N LYS A 92 -3.05 -9.03 -13.42
CA LYS A 92 -3.57 -7.76 -12.88
C LYS A 92 -3.74 -7.79 -11.38
N VAL A 93 -3.52 -6.65 -10.73
CA VAL A 93 -3.71 -6.49 -9.27
C VAL A 93 -5.21 -6.37 -8.98
N ILE A 94 -5.72 -7.26 -8.12
CA ILE A 94 -7.14 -7.34 -7.76
C ILE A 94 -7.44 -6.80 -6.36
N ASP A 95 -6.46 -6.75 -5.46
CA ASP A 95 -6.60 -6.11 -4.14
C ASP A 95 -5.23 -5.70 -3.58
N VAL A 96 -5.26 -4.71 -2.68
CA VAL A 96 -4.07 -4.16 -2.01
C VAL A 96 -4.36 -3.93 -0.52
N GLU A 97 -3.41 -4.34 0.33
CA GLU A 97 -3.41 -4.07 1.77
C GLU A 97 -2.19 -3.25 2.16
N ILE A 98 -2.43 -2.16 2.90
CA ILE A 98 -1.37 -1.28 3.40
C ILE A 98 -1.21 -1.54 4.88
N LEU A 99 0.00 -1.97 5.28
CA LEU A 99 0.32 -2.33 6.66
C LEU A 99 1.34 -1.34 7.24
N SER A 100 1.09 -0.87 8.46
CA SER A 100 1.92 0.09 9.16
C SER A 100 2.13 -0.28 10.62
N LYS A 101 3.39 -0.25 11.05
CA LYS A 101 3.84 -0.32 12.45
C LYS A 101 4.00 1.07 13.06
N HIS A 102 3.91 2.12 12.25
CA HIS A 102 4.21 3.47 12.70
C HIS A 102 3.03 4.05 13.49
N CYS A 103 3.30 4.42 14.74
CA CYS A 103 2.36 5.16 15.57
C CYS A 103 2.68 6.66 15.49
N ILE A 104 1.69 7.48 15.13
CA ILE A 104 1.76 8.94 15.07
C ILE A 104 0.90 9.58 16.18
N CYS A 105 0.64 8.86 17.28
CA CYS A 105 -0.20 9.38 18.36
C CYS A 105 0.62 10.31 19.27
N PRO A 106 0.29 11.62 19.36
CA PRO A 106 0.91 12.51 20.32
C PRO A 106 0.55 12.06 21.75
N ASN A 107 1.57 11.93 22.61
CA ASN A 107 1.48 11.67 24.05
C ASN A 107 0.73 10.39 24.51
N LYS A 108 0.38 9.46 23.62
CA LYS A 108 -0.28 8.16 23.90
C LYS A 108 -1.61 8.20 24.67
N THR A 109 -2.07 9.36 25.14
CA THR A 109 -3.28 9.51 25.97
C THR A 109 -4.57 9.09 25.27
N LYS A 110 -4.61 9.15 23.93
CA LYS A 110 -5.71 8.62 23.09
C LYS A 110 -5.23 7.60 22.06
N HIS A 111 -4.17 6.86 22.38
CA HIS A 111 -3.55 5.90 21.46
C HIS A 111 -4.56 4.88 20.93
N LEU A 112 -5.41 4.32 21.79
CA LEU A 112 -6.36 3.27 21.39
C LEU A 112 -7.40 3.74 20.37
N GLN A 113 -7.76 5.03 20.37
CA GLN A 113 -8.83 5.57 19.51
C GLN A 113 -8.30 6.15 18.19
N ASN A 114 -7.08 6.71 18.20
CA ASN A 114 -6.57 7.51 17.08
C ASN A 114 -5.33 6.89 16.39
N CYS A 115 -4.90 5.70 16.81
CA CYS A 115 -3.72 5.08 16.22
C CYS A 115 -4.03 4.50 14.84
N LYS A 116 -3.33 5.01 13.82
CA LYS A 116 -3.38 4.48 12.45
C LYS A 116 -2.51 3.22 12.23
N ARG A 117 -1.84 2.73 13.29
CA ARG A 117 -1.05 1.50 13.23
C ARG A 117 -1.99 0.31 13.16
N ASN A 118 -1.90 -0.46 12.09
CA ASN A 118 -2.73 -1.66 11.88
C ASN A 118 -1.93 -2.97 11.93
N PHE A 119 -0.61 -2.92 12.12
CA PHE A 119 0.23 -4.12 12.22
C PHE A 119 1.14 -4.11 13.46
N VAL A 120 1.26 -5.27 14.10
CA VAL A 120 2.17 -5.53 15.23
C VAL A 120 2.96 -6.81 14.94
N GLY A 121 4.28 -6.70 14.88
CA GLY A 121 5.16 -7.84 14.61
C GLY A 121 6.41 -7.46 13.81
N TYR A 122 7.13 -8.48 13.35
CA TYR A 122 8.29 -8.32 12.47
C TYR A 122 7.86 -8.07 11.02
N SER A 123 8.65 -7.33 10.25
CA SER A 123 8.26 -6.91 8.88
C SER A 123 8.07 -8.07 7.92
N GLY A 124 8.81 -9.16 8.08
CA GLY A 124 8.64 -10.39 7.28
C GLY A 124 7.30 -11.12 7.52
N LYS A 125 6.52 -10.76 8.55
CA LYS A 125 5.20 -11.34 8.82
C LYS A 125 4.06 -10.57 8.15
N MET A 126 4.37 -9.41 7.55
CA MET A 126 3.34 -8.51 7.01
C MET A 126 2.58 -9.17 5.85
N GLU A 127 3.25 -9.90 4.96
CA GLU A 127 2.58 -10.64 3.87
C GLU A 127 1.61 -11.70 4.38
N SER A 128 2.06 -12.56 5.30
CA SER A 128 1.21 -13.59 5.88
C SER A 128 0.04 -13.02 6.68
N PHE A 129 0.19 -11.82 7.24
CA PHE A 129 -0.83 -11.19 8.08
C PHE A 129 -2.00 -10.62 7.26
N SER A 130 -1.76 -10.19 6.02
CA SER A 130 -2.81 -9.64 5.16
C SER A 130 -3.68 -10.70 4.49
N LEU A 131 -3.23 -11.96 4.38
CA LEU A 131 -3.96 -13.03 3.68
C LEU A 131 -5.41 -13.22 4.17
N PRO A 132 -5.72 -13.23 5.49
CA PRO A 132 -7.10 -13.37 5.94
C PRO A 132 -7.99 -12.17 5.53
N ALA A 133 -7.43 -10.96 5.51
CA ALA A 133 -8.16 -9.76 5.10
C ALA A 133 -8.54 -9.81 3.62
N PHE A 134 -7.60 -10.23 2.77
CA PHE A 134 -7.85 -10.45 1.34
C PHE A 134 -8.95 -11.49 1.11
N LYS A 135 -8.86 -12.64 1.76
CA LYS A 135 -9.85 -13.71 1.62
C LYS A 135 -11.25 -13.23 2.02
N MET A 136 -11.36 -12.46 3.10
CA MET A 136 -12.63 -11.88 3.54
C MET A 136 -13.20 -10.88 2.53
N LYS A 137 -12.37 -9.97 2.00
CA LYS A 137 -12.81 -8.97 1.02
C LYS A 137 -13.26 -9.59 -0.30
N LEU A 138 -12.46 -10.50 -0.86
CA LEU A 138 -12.80 -11.17 -2.12
C LEU A 138 -14.07 -12.03 -1.97
N SER A 139 -14.22 -12.71 -0.84
CA SER A 139 -15.44 -13.47 -0.53
C SER A 139 -16.67 -12.57 -0.46
N ASN A 140 -16.57 -11.36 0.11
CA ASN A 140 -17.66 -10.38 0.09
C ASN A 140 -18.01 -9.89 -1.33
N SER A 141 -17.05 -9.93 -2.25
CA SER A 141 -17.26 -9.68 -3.69
C SER A 141 -17.71 -10.91 -4.47
N ASN A 142 -18.03 -12.02 -3.77
CA ASN A 142 -18.45 -13.29 -4.36
C ASN A 142 -17.38 -13.87 -5.33
N VAL A 143 -16.11 -13.76 -4.93
CA VAL A 143 -14.93 -14.33 -5.58
C VAL A 143 -14.17 -15.14 -4.54
N ASN A 144 -13.85 -16.39 -4.85
CA ASN A 144 -12.93 -17.18 -4.06
C ASN A 144 -11.55 -17.12 -4.69
N CYS A 145 -10.53 -17.19 -3.85
CA CYS A 145 -9.16 -17.20 -4.32
C CYS A 145 -8.40 -18.39 -3.74
N HIS A 146 -7.67 -19.08 -4.60
CA HIS A 146 -6.65 -20.03 -4.21
C HIS A 146 -5.29 -19.33 -4.30
N ALA A 147 -4.68 -19.07 -3.15
CA ALA A 147 -3.39 -18.42 -3.09
C ALA A 147 -2.29 -19.43 -3.41
N GLU A 148 -1.59 -19.22 -4.52
CA GLU A 148 -0.26 -19.78 -4.71
C GLU A 148 0.74 -18.82 -4.06
N LEU A 149 1.29 -19.23 -2.91
CA LEU A 149 2.31 -18.45 -2.21
C LEU A 149 3.62 -18.48 -3.00
N PHE A 150 3.75 -17.61 -4.00
CA PHE A 150 5.06 -17.25 -4.54
C PHE A 150 5.79 -16.42 -3.50
N THR A 151 6.49 -17.10 -2.58
CA THR A 151 7.48 -16.43 -1.72
C THR A 151 8.64 -15.99 -2.58
N SER A 152 8.51 -14.82 -3.22
CA SER A 152 9.62 -14.22 -3.94
C SER A 152 10.68 -13.82 -2.91
N VAL A 153 11.82 -14.50 -2.94
CA VAL A 153 13.06 -14.01 -2.33
C VAL A 153 13.47 -12.76 -3.11
N LYS A 154 12.86 -11.62 -2.77
CA LYS A 154 13.07 -10.35 -3.49
C LYS A 154 14.43 -9.76 -3.19
N ASN A 155 15.41 -10.14 -4.00
CA ASN A 155 16.55 -9.28 -4.31
C ASN A 155 16.16 -8.33 -5.45
N PHE A 156 15.34 -7.30 -5.17
CA PHE A 156 15.18 -6.17 -6.08
C PHE A 156 15.86 -4.93 -5.48
N PRO A 157 16.74 -4.23 -6.24
CA PRO A 157 17.32 -2.97 -5.81
C PRO A 157 16.21 -1.91 -5.81
N THR A 158 16.09 -1.23 -4.67
CA THR A 158 15.17 -0.13 -4.43
C THR A 158 15.37 0.98 -5.47
N VAL A 159 14.45 1.15 -6.43
CA VAL A 159 14.25 2.46 -7.09
C VAL A 159 13.26 3.24 -6.23
N ILE A 160 13.73 3.64 -5.05
CA ILE A 160 13.10 4.72 -4.28
C ILE A 160 14.14 5.84 -4.31
N ALA A 161 13.92 6.79 -5.21
CA ALA A 161 14.68 8.01 -5.29
C ALA A 161 14.64 8.72 -3.93
N SER A 162 15.83 8.86 -3.36
CA SER A 162 16.12 9.44 -2.04
C SER A 162 15.70 10.89 -1.93
#